data_AF-A0A4R0HVG4-F1
#
_entry.id   AF-A0A4R0HVG4-F1
#
_cell.length_a   1.000
_cell.length_b   1.000
_cell.length_c   1.000
_cell.angle_alpha   90.00
_cell.angle_beta   90.00
_cell.angle_gamma   90.00
#
_symmetry.space_group_name_H-M   'P 1'
#
loop_
_entity.id
_entity.type
_entity.pdbx_description
1 polymer ?
#
loop_
_entity_poly.entity_id
_entity_poly.type
_entity_poly.pdbx_seq_one_letter_code
_entity_poly.pdbx_strand_id
1 'polypeptide(L)'
;MLSGVLFFSLTAHAEDMPAMHGMHDMSQHSAMHTQMQTYQSQGVIKKITPDAISIAHKAIPALNWPPMTMQFALAKGSTFAPVKVGDKVDFTFVQSENGYQLVSLTPQR
;
A
#
# COMPACT_ATOMS: atom_id res chain seq x y z
N MET A 1 28.66 -29.55 -69.27
CA MET A 1 28.22 -28.31 -68.59
C MET A 1 27.11 -28.71 -67.62
N LEU A 2 27.47 -29.20 -66.43
CA LEU A 2 26.53 -29.79 -65.48
C LEU A 2 26.90 -29.39 -64.05
N SER A 3 25.92 -28.84 -63.33
CA SER A 3 25.72 -28.79 -61.85
C SER A 3 26.88 -28.35 -60.95
N GLY A 4 26.72 -27.56 -59.90
CA GLY A 4 25.52 -27.14 -59.19
C GLY A 4 25.83 -27.06 -57.68
N VAL A 5 25.16 -26.10 -57.02
CA VAL A 5 24.55 -26.20 -55.67
C VAL A 5 25.45 -26.23 -54.41
N LEU A 6 25.29 -25.15 -53.64
CA LEU A 6 25.11 -24.98 -52.18
C LEU A 6 25.93 -25.85 -51.20
N PHE A 7 26.72 -25.15 -50.36
CA PHE A 7 27.40 -25.70 -49.19
C PHE A 7 26.51 -25.66 -47.94
N PHE A 8 26.46 -26.77 -47.23
CA PHE A 8 25.76 -26.95 -45.95
C PHE A 8 26.77 -27.19 -44.80
N SER A 9 26.65 -26.35 -43.78
CA SER A 9 26.78 -26.53 -42.31
C SER A 9 27.91 -27.30 -41.60
N LEU A 10 28.23 -26.76 -40.40
CA LEU A 10 28.31 -27.37 -39.04
C LEU A 10 29.61 -26.92 -38.31
N THR A 11 29.62 -26.36 -37.10
CA THR A 11 29.37 -27.04 -35.81
C THR A 11 29.58 -26.03 -34.67
N ALA A 12 28.78 -26.05 -33.61
CA ALA A 12 29.19 -25.47 -32.32
C ALA A 12 28.65 -26.28 -31.13
N HIS A 13 29.62 -26.91 -30.45
CA HIS A 13 29.73 -27.51 -29.11
C HIS A 13 28.52 -27.59 -28.17
N ALA A 14 28.24 -28.82 -27.75
CA ALA A 14 27.53 -29.16 -26.51
C ALA A 14 28.54 -29.28 -25.35
N GLU A 15 28.17 -28.78 -24.18
CA GLU A 15 28.83 -29.07 -22.90
C GLU A 15 27.81 -29.63 -21.90
N ASP A 16 28.32 -30.40 -20.95
CA ASP A 16 27.68 -31.55 -20.32
C ASP A 16 27.59 -31.41 -18.77
N MET A 17 26.54 -32.04 -18.21
CA MET A 17 26.27 -32.46 -16.80
C MET A 17 25.98 -31.40 -15.71
N PRO A 18 25.39 -31.76 -14.52
CA PRO A 18 24.72 -33.00 -14.07
C PRO A 18 23.35 -32.78 -13.36
N ALA A 19 22.71 -33.91 -13.03
CA ALA A 19 21.40 -34.10 -12.39
C ALA A 19 21.19 -33.48 -10.98
N MET A 20 19.92 -33.17 -10.65
CA MET A 20 19.37 -33.29 -9.29
C MET A 20 17.84 -33.50 -9.31
N HIS A 21 17.39 -34.23 -8.31
CA HIS A 21 16.11 -34.91 -8.14
C HIS A 21 15.17 -34.07 -7.26
N GLY A 22 13.90 -33.97 -7.62
CA GLY A 22 12.81 -33.89 -6.65
C GLY A 22 12.18 -32.52 -6.32
N MET A 23 10.93 -32.67 -5.84
CA MET A 23 10.18 -31.77 -4.97
C MET A 23 9.28 -30.70 -5.63
N HIS A 24 8.02 -31.10 -5.77
CA HIS A 24 6.79 -30.42 -5.32
C HIS A 24 6.41 -29.02 -5.81
N ASP A 25 5.13 -28.95 -6.21
CA ASP A 25 4.14 -27.90 -5.92
C ASP A 25 4.72 -26.60 -5.35
N MET A 26 4.72 -25.57 -6.18
CA MET A 26 4.58 -24.20 -5.71
C MET A 26 3.58 -23.50 -6.59
N SER A 27 2.31 -23.82 -6.33
CA SER A 27 1.19 -22.91 -6.55
C SER A 27 1.41 -21.66 -5.70
N GLN A 28 2.35 -20.79 -6.09
CA GLN A 28 2.40 -19.43 -5.56
C GLN A 28 1.32 -18.63 -6.28
N HIS A 29 0.07 -18.88 -5.85
CA HIS A 29 -0.89 -17.80 -5.72
C HIS A 29 -0.21 -16.79 -4.80
N SER A 30 0.55 -15.88 -5.41
CA SER A 30 0.85 -14.59 -4.81
C SER A 30 -0.51 -14.00 -4.50
N ALA A 31 -0.94 -14.17 -3.25
CA ALA A 31 -2.02 -13.40 -2.69
C ALA A 31 -1.57 -11.95 -2.89
N MET A 32 -2.10 -11.35 -3.95
CA MET A 32 -1.97 -9.94 -4.24
C MET A 32 -2.74 -9.25 -3.12
N HIS A 33 -2.10 -9.15 -1.96
CA HIS A 33 -2.57 -8.38 -0.85
C HIS A 33 -2.52 -6.95 -1.36
N THR A 34 -3.67 -6.45 -1.83
CA THR A 34 -3.85 -5.05 -2.16
C THR A 34 -3.58 -4.27 -0.88
N GLN A 35 -2.33 -3.89 -0.66
CA GLN A 35 -1.94 -3.02 0.44
C GLN A 35 -2.62 -1.68 0.15
N MET A 36 -3.73 -1.41 0.83
CA MET A 36 -4.36 -0.09 0.77
C MET A 36 -3.32 0.93 1.25
N GLN A 37 -3.02 1.91 0.39
CA GLN A 37 -2.09 2.97 0.72
C GLN A 37 -2.57 3.68 1.99
N THR A 38 -1.74 3.67 3.03
CA THR A 38 -1.98 4.39 4.28
C THR A 38 -1.24 5.71 4.26
N TYR A 39 -1.83 6.72 4.91
CA TYR A 39 -1.26 8.04 5.08
C TYR A 39 -1.20 8.37 6.56
N GLN A 40 -0.13 9.06 6.96
CA GLN A 40 0.09 9.50 8.33
C GLN A 40 0.15 11.01 8.37
N SER A 41 -0.41 11.60 9.42
CA SER A 41 -0.30 13.03 9.68
C SER A 41 -0.47 13.34 11.16
N GLN A 42 -0.22 14.59 11.51
CA GLN A 42 -0.44 15.14 12.84
C GLN A 42 -1.44 16.27 12.74
N GLY A 43 -2.23 16.49 13.78
CA GLY A 43 -3.20 17.57 13.76
C GLY A 43 -3.83 17.87 15.12
N VAL A 44 -4.81 18.78 15.09
CA VAL A 44 -5.62 19.17 16.25
C VAL A 44 -7.07 18.80 16.00
N ILE A 45 -7.71 18.11 16.94
CA ILE A 45 -9.12 17.76 16.84
C ILE A 45 -9.98 19.03 16.90
N LYS A 46 -10.86 19.21 15.91
CA LYS A 46 -11.76 20.35 15.79
C LYS A 46 -13.22 19.99 16.10
N LYS A 47 -13.64 18.76 15.79
CA LYS A 47 -14.99 18.26 16.04
C LYS A 47 -14.99 16.74 16.12
N ILE A 48 -15.87 16.18 16.95
CA ILE A 48 -16.12 14.74 17.07
C ILE A 48 -17.62 14.50 16.86
N THR A 49 -17.99 13.55 16.01
CA THR A 49 -19.34 13.05 15.82
C THR A 49 -19.35 11.52 15.95
N PRO A 50 -20.51 10.85 16.04
CA PRO A 50 -20.55 9.38 16.09
C PRO A 50 -19.85 8.70 14.91
N ASP A 51 -19.92 9.32 13.72
CA ASP A 51 -19.43 8.71 12.48
C ASP A 51 -18.06 9.23 11.99
N ALA A 52 -17.52 10.31 12.60
CA ALA A 52 -16.36 11.00 12.05
C ALA A 52 -15.66 11.93 13.04
N ILE A 53 -14.40 12.27 12.74
CA ILE A 53 -13.61 13.27 13.47
C ILE A 53 -13.06 14.29 12.47
N SER A 54 -13.26 15.58 12.76
CA SER A 54 -12.64 16.66 11.99
C SER A 54 -11.30 17.05 12.64
N ILE A 55 -10.22 17.00 11.86
CA ILE A 55 -8.86 17.27 12.32
C ILE A 55 -8.27 18.39 11.46
N ALA A 56 -7.76 19.44 12.12
CA ALA A 56 -6.88 20.43 11.49
C ALA A 56 -5.49 19.80 11.37
N HIS A 57 -5.19 19.22 10.20
CA HIS A 57 -3.98 18.46 9.97
C HIS A 57 -2.85 19.34 9.41
N LYS A 58 -1.60 18.93 9.65
CA LYS A 58 -0.42 19.49 8.97
C LYS A 58 -0.44 19.13 7.48
N ALA A 59 0.43 19.77 6.70
CA ALA A 59 0.60 19.42 5.30
C ALA A 59 0.84 17.91 5.12
N ILE A 60 0.24 17.33 4.08
CA ILE A 60 0.41 15.91 3.73
C ILE A 60 1.03 15.86 2.33
N PRO A 61 2.38 15.84 2.22
CA PRO A 61 3.08 15.96 0.94
C PRO A 61 2.72 14.85 -0.05
N ALA A 62 2.50 13.62 0.44
CA ALA A 62 2.11 12.48 -0.39
C ALA A 62 0.80 12.70 -1.17
N LEU A 63 -0.06 13.60 -0.69
CA LEU A 63 -1.34 13.95 -1.30
C LEU A 63 -1.35 15.38 -1.89
N ASN A 64 -0.23 16.09 -1.81
CA ASN A 64 -0.14 17.52 -2.15
C ASN A 64 -1.15 18.40 -1.39
N TRP A 65 -1.48 18.03 -0.15
CA TRP A 65 -2.43 18.80 0.65
C TRP A 65 -1.72 19.82 1.55
N PRO A 66 -2.16 21.10 1.54
CA PRO A 66 -1.72 22.08 2.52
C PRO A 66 -2.30 21.77 3.91
N PRO A 67 -1.85 22.47 4.96
CA PRO A 67 -2.52 22.42 6.25
C PRO A 67 -3.98 22.87 6.11
N MET A 68 -4.93 22.03 6.53
CA MET A 68 -6.36 22.33 6.45
C MET A 68 -7.15 21.52 7.49
N THR A 69 -8.43 21.87 7.65
CA THR A 69 -9.36 21.07 8.46
C THR A 69 -10.13 20.13 7.55
N MET A 70 -10.00 18.82 7.79
CA MET A 70 -10.71 17.81 7.02
C MET A 70 -11.42 16.83 7.96
N GLN A 71 -12.52 16.27 7.49
CA GLN A 71 -13.29 15.25 8.20
C GLN A 71 -12.82 13.86 7.77
N PHE A 72 -12.54 13.00 8.75
CA PHE A 72 -12.17 11.62 8.54
C PHE A 72 -13.24 10.71 9.15
N ALA A 73 -13.74 9.76 8.36
CA ALA A 73 -14.77 8.81 8.77
C ALA A 73 -14.21 7.79 9.78
N LEU A 74 -15.08 7.29 10.65
CA LEU A 74 -14.79 6.19 11.56
C LEU A 74 -15.32 4.88 10.96
N ALA A 75 -14.58 3.78 11.11
CA ALA A 75 -15.10 2.46 10.77
C ALA A 75 -16.18 2.05 11.77
N LYS A 76 -17.19 1.31 11.32
CA LYS A 76 -18.16 0.73 12.26
C LYS A 76 -17.43 -0.17 13.27
N GLY A 77 -17.62 0.11 14.55
CA GLY A 77 -16.95 -0.61 15.64
C GLY A 77 -15.50 -0.19 15.91
N SER A 78 -14.98 0.86 15.24
CA SER A 78 -13.64 1.37 15.59
C SER A 78 -13.62 1.93 17.00
N THR A 79 -12.62 1.53 17.78
CA THR A 79 -12.35 2.07 19.11
C THR A 79 -10.99 2.75 19.08
N PHE A 80 -10.93 3.99 19.58
CA PHE A 80 -9.71 4.77 19.67
C PHE A 80 -9.44 5.16 21.12
N ALA A 81 -8.22 5.58 21.41
CA ALA A 81 -7.91 6.21 22.69
C ALA A 81 -8.84 7.41 22.94
N PRO A 82 -9.26 7.66 24.19
CA PRO A 82 -10.12 8.78 24.50
C PRO A 82 -9.44 10.10 24.11
N VAL A 83 -10.15 10.91 23.34
CA VAL A 83 -9.72 12.20 22.82
C VAL A 83 -10.82 13.24 22.96
N LYS A 84 -10.46 14.52 23.01
CA LYS A 84 -11.39 15.65 23.02
C LYS A 84 -11.01 16.71 21.99
N VAL A 85 -11.95 17.61 21.71
CA VAL A 85 -11.68 18.81 20.90
C VAL A 85 -10.53 19.61 21.52
N GLY A 86 -9.58 20.02 20.68
CA GLY A 86 -8.37 20.72 21.09
C GLY A 86 -7.15 19.81 21.30
N ASP A 87 -7.32 18.49 21.40
CA ASP A 87 -6.18 17.58 21.54
C ASP A 87 -5.32 17.57 20.27
N LYS A 88 -4.00 17.56 20.48
CA LYS A 88 -3.02 17.25 19.44
C LYS A 88 -2.97 15.73 19.28
N VAL A 89 -2.92 15.24 18.05
CA VAL A 89 -2.94 13.81 17.74
C VAL A 89 -1.98 13.46 16.61
N ASP A 90 -1.39 12.27 16.67
CA ASP A 90 -0.95 11.53 15.49
C ASP A 90 -2.07 10.64 15.00
N PHE A 91 -2.23 10.55 13.69
CA PHE A 91 -3.26 9.70 13.12
C PHE A 91 -2.83 9.09 11.80
N THR A 92 -3.38 7.91 11.54
CA THR A 92 -3.25 7.20 10.27
C THR A 92 -4.61 7.08 9.62
N PHE A 93 -4.68 7.25 8.31
CA PHE A 93 -5.91 7.12 7.54
C PHE A 93 -5.66 6.44 6.19
N VAL A 94 -6.72 5.94 5.59
CA VAL A 94 -6.73 5.35 4.24
C VAL A 94 -7.76 6.06 3.38
N GLN A 95 -7.58 6.00 2.06
CA GLN A 95 -8.65 6.31 1.13
C GLN A 95 -9.55 5.08 0.98
N SER A 96 -10.86 5.30 1.12
CA SER A 96 -11.94 4.34 0.99
C SER A 96 -12.91 4.82 -0.10
N GLU A 97 -13.88 3.98 -0.48
CA GLU A 97 -14.94 4.33 -1.43
C GLU A 97 -15.72 5.58 -0.99
N ASN A 98 -15.85 5.78 0.33
CA ASN A 98 -16.63 6.88 0.93
C ASN A 98 -15.77 8.09 1.35
N GLY A 99 -14.53 8.20 0.86
CA GLY A 99 -13.60 9.27 1.23
C GLY A 99 -12.47 8.79 2.13
N TYR A 100 -12.07 9.57 3.13
CA TYR A 100 -10.92 9.25 3.99
C TYR A 100 -11.36 8.69 5.35
N GLN A 101 -10.78 7.57 5.75
CA GLN A 101 -11.16 6.83 6.95
C GLN A 101 -10.00 6.71 7.93
N LEU A 102 -10.25 6.98 9.21
CA LEU A 102 -9.27 6.81 10.28
C LEU A 102 -8.99 5.33 10.55
N VAL A 103 -7.70 5.01 10.67
CA VAL A 103 -7.18 3.69 11.03
C VAL A 103 -6.57 3.71 12.43
N SER A 104 -5.85 4.77 12.79
CA SER A 104 -5.32 4.96 14.14
C SER A 104 -5.38 6.42 14.57
N LEU A 105 -5.50 6.64 15.89
CA LEU A 105 -5.57 7.97 16.49
C LEU A 105 -4.92 7.92 17.88
N THR A 106 -3.84 8.68 18.07
CA THR A 106 -3.04 8.69 19.31
C THR A 106 -2.88 10.12 19.81
N PRO A 107 -3.28 10.44 21.06
CA PRO A 107 -3.02 11.74 21.67
C PRO A 107 -1.52 12.01 21.82
N GLN A 108 -1.10 13.20 21.40
CA GLN A 108 0.22 13.76 21.66
C GLN A 108 0.21 14.37 23.07
N ARG A 109 1.04 13.85 23.98
CA ARG A 109 1.14 14.34 25.37
C ARG A 109 2.11 15.51 25.51
#